data_AF-A0A068SKT7-F1
#
_entry.id   AF-A0A068SKT7-F1
#
_cell.length_a   1.000
_cell.length_b   1.000
_cell.length_c   1.000
_cell.angle_alpha   90.00
_cell.angle_beta   90.00
_cell.angle_gamma   90.00
#
_symmetry.space_group_name_H-M   'P 1'
#
loop_
_entity.id
_entity.type
_entity.pdbx_description
1 polymer ?
#
loop_
_entity_poly.entity_id
_entity_poly.type
_entity_poly.pdbx_seq_one_letter_code
_entity_poly.pdbx_strand_id
1 'polypeptide(L)'
;MDVVEVIDRWMAGELSTKEVMMATGLRSVQALYAEVRFDMHDRENEREHEDMNALLAEEDQQLYEQAAYEVFGHYLQENPEGLSQCVKALRRENYLGRKVRMSAR
;
A
#
# COMPACT_ATOMS: atom_id res chain seq x y z
N MET A 1 -0.33 11.76 25.05
CA MET A 1 0.14 10.37 24.95
C MET A 1 -0.92 9.64 24.17
N ASP A 2 -0.53 9.00 23.06
CA ASP A 2 -1.46 8.32 22.16
C ASP A 2 -1.94 7.00 22.78
N VAL A 3 -3.19 6.61 22.54
CA VAL A 3 -3.78 5.37 23.07
C VAL A 3 -3.00 4.16 22.54
N VAL A 4 -2.60 4.20 21.27
CA VAL A 4 -1.79 3.15 20.62
C VAL A 4 -0.44 2.99 21.31
N GLU A 5 0.26 4.10 21.56
CA GLU A 5 1.56 4.11 22.26
C GLU A 5 1.47 3.53 23.67
N VAL A 6 0.38 3.80 24.39
CA VAL A 6 0.13 3.24 25.74
C VAL A 6 -0.14 1.74 25.67
N ILE A 7 -0.87 1.28 24.67
CA ILE A 7 -1.16 -0.13 24.44
C ILE A 7 0.12 -0.88 24.01
N ASP A 8 0.96 -0.31 23.17
CA ASP A 8 2.23 -0.94 22.76
C ASP A 8 3.17 -1.13 23.96
N ARG A 9 3.28 -0.13 24.84
CA ARG A 9 4.06 -0.24 26.09
C ARG A 9 3.46 -1.25 27.08
N TRP A 10 2.14 -1.43 27.07
CA TRP A 10 1.48 -2.50 27.82
C TRP A 10 1.84 -3.88 27.28
N MET A 11 1.79 -4.07 25.96
CA MET A 11 2.15 -5.32 25.31
C MET A 11 3.62 -5.67 25.50
N ALA A 12 4.50 -4.67 25.57
CA ALA A 12 5.91 -4.83 25.91
C ALA A 12 6.15 -5.18 27.40
N GLY A 13 5.11 -5.18 28.24
CA GLY A 13 5.20 -5.48 29.67
C GLY A 13 5.73 -4.32 30.52
N GLU A 14 5.86 -3.13 29.95
CA GLU A 14 6.36 -1.94 30.65
C GLU A 14 5.29 -1.28 31.52
N LEU A 15 4.02 -1.53 31.23
CA LEU A 15 2.89 -1.01 31.98
C LEU A 15 2.03 -2.17 32.50
N SER A 16 1.40 -1.98 33.65
CA SER A 16 0.34 -2.86 34.14
C SER A 16 -1.01 -2.50 33.50
N THR A 17 -1.94 -3.46 33.49
CA THR A 17 -3.30 -3.24 32.98
C THR A 17 -4.01 -2.05 33.66
N LYS A 18 -3.74 -1.82 34.96
CA LYS A 18 -4.30 -0.69 35.69
C LYS A 18 -3.77 0.64 35.17
N GLU A 19 -2.47 0.75 34.91
CA GLU A 19 -1.83 1.97 34.40
C GLU A 19 -2.34 2.30 32.99
N VAL A 20 -2.54 1.27 32.18
CA VAL A 20 -3.07 1.40 30.81
C VAL A 20 -4.52 1.85 30.81
N MET A 21 -5.37 1.26 31.65
CA MET A 21 -6.76 1.70 31.79
C MET A 21 -6.86 3.14 32.30
N MET A 22 -5.96 3.56 33.21
CA MET A 22 -5.91 4.93 33.71
C MET A 22 -5.47 5.94 32.63
N ALA A 23 -4.50 5.56 31.79
CA ALA A 23 -3.99 6.43 30.73
C ALA A 23 -4.89 6.50 29.49
N THR A 24 -5.55 5.39 29.13
CA THR A 24 -6.45 5.30 27.96
C THR A 24 -7.90 5.69 28.28
N GLY A 25 -8.29 5.68 29.55
CA GLY A 25 -9.68 5.93 29.98
C GLY A 25 -10.64 4.76 29.72
N LEU A 26 -10.12 3.61 29.30
CA LEU A 26 -10.91 2.41 29.05
C LEU A 26 -11.49 1.86 30.35
N ARG A 27 -12.79 1.55 30.34
CA ARG A 27 -13.54 1.13 31.53
C ARG A 27 -13.62 -0.38 31.74
N SER A 28 -13.11 -1.17 30.80
CA SER A 28 -13.07 -2.62 30.92
C SER A 28 -11.87 -3.22 30.20
N VAL A 29 -11.40 -4.36 30.70
CA VAL A 29 -10.37 -5.17 30.06
C VAL A 29 -10.84 -5.67 28.69
N GLN A 30 -12.14 -5.91 28.52
CA GLN A 30 -12.72 -6.32 27.25
C GLN A 30 -12.63 -5.22 26.18
N ALA A 31 -12.79 -3.95 26.56
CA ALA A 31 -12.60 -2.82 25.66
C ALA A 31 -11.12 -2.67 25.26
N LEU A 32 -10.19 -2.91 26.19
CA LEU A 32 -8.75 -2.95 25.89
C LEU A 32 -8.40 -4.05 24.87
N TYR A 33 -8.93 -5.26 25.04
CA TYR A 33 -8.74 -6.35 24.07
C TYR A 33 -9.43 -6.12 22.72
N ALA A 34 -10.51 -5.32 22.68
CA ALA A 34 -11.13 -4.93 21.42
C ALA A 34 -10.20 -3.99 20.65
N GLU A 35 -9.65 -2.99 21.33
CA GLU A 35 -8.73 -2.02 20.72
C GLU A 35 -7.47 -2.67 20.17
N VAL A 36 -6.86 -3.58 20.94
CA VAL A 36 -5.70 -4.37 20.47
C VAL A 36 -6.05 -5.20 19.23
N ARG A 37 -7.26 -5.78 19.17
CA ARG A 37 -7.68 -6.56 18.01
C ARG A 37 -7.90 -5.70 16.77
N PHE A 38 -8.47 -4.51 16.93
CA PHE A 38 -8.64 -3.59 15.81
C PHE A 38 -7.29 -3.12 15.29
N ASP A 39 -6.38 -2.71 16.18
CA ASP A 39 -5.02 -2.32 15.80
C ASP A 39 -4.24 -3.44 15.11
N MET A 40 -4.36 -4.70 15.58
CA MET A 40 -3.76 -5.84 14.89
C MET A 40 -4.35 -6.07 13.48
N HIS A 41 -5.67 -5.97 13.33
CA HIS A 41 -6.31 -6.12 12.02
C HIS A 41 -5.98 -4.97 11.07
N ASP A 42 -5.86 -3.75 11.57
CA ASP A 42 -5.45 -2.60 10.77
C ASP A 42 -4.00 -2.78 10.28
N ARG A 43 -3.08 -3.21 11.16
CA ARG A 43 -1.69 -3.53 10.80
C ARG A 43 -1.58 -4.72 9.84
N GLU A 44 -2.45 -5.72 9.97
CA GLU A 44 -2.51 -6.88 9.06
C GLU A 44 -3.02 -6.46 7.68
N ASN A 45 -4.12 -5.70 7.63
CA ASN A 45 -4.66 -5.14 6.40
C ASN A 45 -3.65 -4.23 5.69
N GLU A 46 -2.97 -3.33 6.42
CA GLU A 46 -1.94 -2.46 5.85
C GLU A 46 -0.80 -3.27 5.22
N ARG A 47 -0.32 -4.32 5.90
CA ARG A 47 0.72 -5.20 5.36
C ARG A 47 0.24 -5.98 4.14
N GLU A 48 -0.96 -6.55 4.17
CA GLU A 48 -1.53 -7.27 3.02
C GLU A 48 -1.72 -6.33 1.82
N HIS A 49 -2.14 -5.09 2.07
CA HIS A 49 -2.35 -4.09 1.04
C HIS A 49 -1.03 -3.55 0.47
N GLU A 50 0.02 -3.43 1.29
CA GLU A 50 1.37 -3.08 0.83
C GLU A 50 1.99 -4.19 -0.03
N ASP A 51 1.86 -5.45 0.37
CA ASP A 51 2.45 -6.59 -0.34
C ASP A 51 1.77 -6.82 -1.70
N MET A 52 0.43 -6.70 -1.74
CA MET A 52 -0.33 -6.75 -2.99
C MET A 52 -0.01 -5.58 -3.92
N ASN A 53 0.14 -4.36 -3.40
CA ASN A 53 0.49 -3.19 -4.21
C ASN A 53 1.93 -3.27 -4.74
N ALA A 54 2.87 -3.83 -3.97
CA ALA A 54 4.24 -4.02 -4.41
C ALA A 54 4.34 -5.04 -5.56
N LEU A 55 3.64 -6.18 -5.44
CA LEU A 55 3.58 -7.20 -6.50
C LEU A 55 2.87 -6.70 -7.76
N LEU A 56 1.73 -6.02 -7.60
CA LEU A 56 1.01 -5.39 -8.71
C LEU A 56 1.85 -4.29 -9.39
N ALA A 57 2.62 -3.52 -8.61
CA ALA A 57 3.46 -2.47 -9.16
C ALA A 57 4.61 -3.00 -10.04
N GLU A 58 5.20 -4.15 -9.69
CA GLU A 58 6.26 -4.77 -10.51
C GLU A 58 5.72 -5.46 -11.78
N GLU A 59 4.61 -6.22 -11.68
CA GLU A 59 4.00 -6.85 -12.85
C GLU A 59 3.45 -5.82 -13.85
N ASP A 60 2.77 -4.77 -13.37
CA ASP A 60 2.27 -3.70 -14.23
C ASP A 60 3.43 -2.93 -14.88
N GLN A 61 4.55 -2.71 -14.18
CA GLN A 61 5.69 -1.97 -14.72
C GLN A 61 6.21 -2.60 -16.01
N GLN A 62 6.47 -3.91 -16.01
CA GLN A 62 6.98 -4.62 -17.19
C GLN A 62 5.98 -4.60 -18.35
N LEU A 63 4.69 -4.81 -18.05
CA LEU A 63 3.61 -4.75 -19.03
C LEU A 63 3.49 -3.37 -19.69
N TYR A 64 3.58 -2.29 -18.90
CA TYR A 64 3.52 -0.93 -19.41
C TYR A 64 4.78 -0.53 -20.18
N GLU A 65 5.95 -1.01 -19.78
CA GLU A 65 7.19 -0.80 -20.53
C GLU A 65 7.15 -1.50 -21.89
N GLN A 66 6.68 -2.75 -21.94
CA GLN A 66 6.49 -3.47 -23.18
C GLN A 66 5.48 -2.77 -24.11
N ALA A 67 4.32 -2.36 -23.57
CA ALA A 67 3.34 -1.60 -24.31
C ALA A 67 3.86 -0.23 -24.77
N ALA A 68 4.76 0.40 -24.00
CA ALA A 68 5.41 1.65 -24.41
C ALA A 68 6.31 1.44 -25.63
N TYR A 69 7.05 0.33 -25.70
CA TYR A 69 7.83 -0.02 -26.89
C TYR A 69 6.95 -0.37 -28.10
N GLU A 70 5.77 -0.97 -27.88
CA GLU A 70 4.83 -1.27 -28.97
C GLU A 70 4.17 -0.01 -29.55
N VAL A 71 3.74 0.91 -28.69
CA VAL A 71 2.99 2.12 -29.10
C VAL A 71 3.91 3.28 -29.49
N PHE A 72 5.00 3.48 -28.75
CA PHE A 72 5.93 4.59 -28.92
C PHE A 72 7.30 4.14 -29.45
N GLY A 73 7.42 2.93 -30.00
CA GLY A 73 8.69 2.36 -30.45
C GLY A 73 9.48 3.27 -31.40
N HIS A 74 8.81 3.95 -32.33
CA HIS A 74 9.45 4.90 -33.25
C HIS A 74 10.07 6.11 -32.53
N TYR A 75 9.43 6.61 -31.47
CA TYR A 75 9.94 7.70 -30.66
C TYR A 75 11.07 7.24 -29.73
N LEU A 76 10.95 6.03 -29.16
CA LEU A 76 11.94 5.45 -28.25
C LEU A 76 13.22 4.99 -28.95
N GLN A 77 13.17 4.68 -30.25
CA GLN A 77 14.34 4.41 -31.07
C GLN A 77 15.27 5.64 -31.18
N GLU A 78 14.69 6.84 -31.24
CA GLU A 78 15.44 8.09 -31.32
C GLU A 78 15.74 8.68 -29.93
N ASN A 79 14.88 8.40 -28.94
CA ASN A 79 14.98 8.94 -27.58
C ASN A 79 14.71 7.85 -26.53
N PRO A 80 15.68 6.95 -26.25
CA PRO A 80 15.50 5.84 -25.32
C PRO A 80 15.23 6.29 -23.88
N GLU A 81 15.68 7.48 -23.50
CA GLU A 81 15.46 8.06 -22.17
C GLU A 81 13.98 8.49 -21.95
N GLY A 82 13.19 8.56 -23.02
CA GLY A 82 11.78 8.90 -22.99
C GLY A 82 10.85 7.81 -22.48
N LEU A 83 11.35 6.59 -22.23
CA LEU A 83 10.55 5.41 -21.84
C LEU A 83 9.67 5.69 -20.62
N SER A 84 10.21 6.36 -19.59
CA SER A 84 9.44 6.67 -18.37
C SER A 84 8.25 7.60 -18.64
N GLN A 85 8.37 8.50 -19.62
CA GLN A 85 7.29 9.41 -19.99
C GLN A 85 6.21 8.68 -20.81
N CYS A 86 6.61 7.77 -21.70
CA CYS A 86 5.70 6.91 -22.46
C CYS A 86 4.89 5.98 -21.53
N VAL A 87 5.53 5.38 -20.54
CA VAL A 87 4.86 4.55 -19.51
C VAL A 87 3.86 5.38 -18.69
N LYS A 88 4.24 6.60 -18.27
CA LYS A 88 3.33 7.51 -17.56
C LYS A 88 2.12 7.91 -18.41
N ALA A 89 2.32 8.15 -19.70
CA ALA A 89 1.23 8.45 -20.63
C ALA A 89 0.26 7.26 -20.77
N LEU A 90 0.78 6.03 -20.92
CA LEU A 90 -0.05 4.82 -21.01
C LEU A 90 -0.83 4.54 -19.73
N ARG A 91 -0.20 4.67 -18.55
CA ARG A 91 -0.89 4.54 -17.27
C ARG A 91 -2.02 5.56 -17.15
N ARG A 92 -1.79 6.79 -17.59
CA ARG A 92 -2.81 7.85 -17.57
C ARG A 92 -3.98 7.54 -18.52
N GLU A 93 -3.72 7.01 -19.71
CA GLU A 93 -4.77 6.65 -20.66
C GLU A 93 -5.62 5.44 -20.20
N ASN A 94 -4.97 4.42 -19.63
CA ASN A 94 -5.68 3.27 -19.05
C ASN A 94 -6.52 3.67 -17.82
N TYR A 95 -5.99 4.54 -16.95
CA TYR A 95 -6.73 5.08 -15.81
C TYR A 95 -7.98 5.89 -16.24
N LEU A 96 -7.90 6.58 -17.37
CA LEU A 96 -9.02 7.34 -17.96
C LEU A 96 -10.02 6.46 -18.74
N GLY A 97 -9.86 5.13 -18.72
CA GLY A 97 -10.77 4.19 -19.38
C GLY A 97 -10.66 4.15 -20.90
N ARG A 98 -9.70 4.88 -21.48
CA ARG A 98 -9.32 4.72 -22.89
C ARG A 98 -8.40 3.52 -22.97
N LYS A 99 -9.00 2.32 -22.95
CA LYS A 99 -8.27 1.04 -23.06
C LYS A 99 -7.37 1.07 -24.29
N VAL A 100 -6.09 1.35 -24.10
CA VAL A 100 -5.07 1.05 -25.09
C VAL A 100 -5.06 -0.46 -25.15
N ARG A 101 -5.30 -1.04 -26.34
CA ARG A 101 -5.26 -2.50 -26.53
C ARG A 101 -3.83 -2.98 -26.30
N MET A 102 -3.49 -3.30 -25.07
CA MET A 102 -2.28 -4.03 -24.73
C MET A 102 -2.50 -5.45 -25.25
N SER A 103 -1.74 -5.83 -26.26
CA SER A 103 -1.90 -7.16 -26.88
C SER A 103 -1.35 -8.20 -25.91
N ALA A 104 -2.23 -8.85 -25.17
CA ALA A 104 -1.89 -10.05 -24.42
C ALA A 104 -1.46 -11.13 -25.43
N ARG A 105 -0.20 -11.57 -25.34
CA ARG A 105 0.28 -12.76 -26.03
C ARG A 105 0.18 -13.96 -25.11
#